data_AF-A0A1Q8CSV2-F1
#
_entry.id   AF-A0A1Q8CSV2-F1
#
_cell.length_a   1.000
_cell.length_b   1.000
_cell.length_c   1.000
_cell.angle_alpha   90.00
_cell.angle_beta   90.00
_cell.angle_gamma   90.00
#
_symmetry.space_group_name_H-M   'P 1'
#
loop_
_entity.id
_entity.type
_entity.pdbx_description
1 polymer ?
#
loop_
_entity_poly.entity_id
_entity_poly.type
_entity_poly.pdbx_seq_one_letter_code
_entity_poly.pdbx_strand_id
1 'polypeptide(L)'
;MPTITYDPILDTAAPPRSPVRPWPGTALVLVTVTGLPLVVLYGERVRVAEYRHAHLVDVAGHELRMAARLPTRDPGLAFAATIGFSCQVTNPVMVATSGIRDTAAALRPRLVKILRQTARHYEKADAAVAELALNCALDRYYGNSAMRLGEFTVTLDGVERAPR
;
A
#
# COMPACT_ATOMS: atom_id res chain seq x y z
N MET A 1 14.45 10.58 -5.83
CA MET A 1 13.68 10.69 -4.58
C MET A 1 13.62 9.32 -3.89
N PRO A 2 13.77 9.22 -2.56
CA PRO A 2 13.66 7.95 -1.85
C PRO A 2 12.20 7.47 -1.77
N THR A 3 12.00 6.16 -1.92
CA THR A 3 10.71 5.50 -1.65
C THR A 3 10.52 5.39 -0.14
N ILE A 4 9.38 5.83 0.38
CA ILE A 4 8.94 5.65 1.76
C ILE A 4 7.92 4.50 1.78
N THR A 5 8.20 3.49 2.58
CA THR A 5 7.40 2.27 2.73
C THR A 5 7.45 1.77 4.19
N TYR A 6 6.63 0.79 4.53
CA TYR A 6 6.69 0.08 5.82
C TYR A 6 6.31 -1.39 5.65
N ASP A 7 6.73 -2.21 6.62
CA ASP A 7 6.28 -3.58 6.83
C ASP A 7 5.03 -3.57 7.72
N PRO A 8 3.85 -3.94 7.20
CA PRO A 8 2.64 -3.99 8.01
C PRO A 8 2.61 -5.21 8.95
N ILE A 9 3.51 -6.20 8.80
CA ILE A 9 3.58 -7.37 9.68
C ILE A 9 4.71 -7.14 10.70
N LEU A 10 4.36 -6.59 11.85
CA LEU A 10 5.29 -6.23 12.93
C LEU A 10 5.95 -7.44 13.58
N ASP A 11 5.21 -8.54 13.71
CA ASP A 11 5.74 -9.76 14.31
C ASP A 11 5.05 -11.01 13.73
N THR A 12 5.75 -12.13 13.76
CA THR A 12 5.23 -13.45 13.40
C THR A 12 5.78 -14.46 14.40
N ALA A 13 4.91 -14.97 15.26
CA ALA A 13 5.30 -15.79 16.39
C ALA A 13 4.45 -17.05 16.53
N ALA A 14 4.96 -17.97 17.34
CA ALA A 14 4.13 -19.00 17.95
C ALA A 14 2.97 -18.33 18.70
N PRO A 15 1.80 -18.97 18.75
CA PRO A 15 0.64 -18.36 19.37
C PRO A 15 0.87 -18.15 20.86
N PRO A 16 0.36 -17.04 21.40
CA PRO A 16 0.63 -16.71 22.79
C PRO A 16 -0.04 -17.73 23.72
N ARG A 17 0.72 -18.18 24.71
CA ARG A 17 0.25 -19.12 25.75
C ARG A 17 -0.58 -18.43 26.85
N SER A 18 -0.66 -17.11 26.81
CA SER A 18 -1.42 -16.25 27.73
C SER A 18 -2.26 -15.25 26.93
N PRO A 19 -3.31 -14.65 27.52
CA PRO A 19 -4.07 -13.60 26.85
C PRO A 19 -3.17 -12.45 26.42
N VAL A 20 -3.09 -12.19 25.11
CA VAL A 20 -2.38 -11.03 24.55
C VAL A 20 -3.40 -9.98 24.18
N ARG A 21 -3.05 -8.73 24.48
CA ARG A 21 -3.81 -7.56 24.05
C ARG A 21 -2.98 -6.84 22.98
N PRO A 22 -3.50 -6.68 21.75
CA PRO A 22 -2.86 -5.82 20.75
C PRO A 22 -2.72 -4.40 21.32
N TRP A 23 -1.70 -3.68 20.89
CA TRP A 23 -1.53 -2.25 21.23
C TRP A 23 -2.41 -1.38 20.31
N PRO A 24 -2.71 -0.13 20.70
CA PRO A 24 -3.38 0.81 19.80
C PRO A 24 -2.67 0.89 18.44
N GLY A 25 -3.44 0.89 17.35
CA GLY A 25 -2.89 0.86 15.99
C GLY A 25 -2.43 -0.51 15.49
N THR A 26 -2.63 -1.59 16.26
CA THR A 26 -2.30 -2.95 15.83
C THR A 26 -3.51 -3.89 15.90
N ALA A 27 -3.47 -4.95 15.09
CA ALA A 27 -4.38 -6.07 15.11
C ALA A 27 -3.60 -7.37 15.25
N LEU A 28 -4.11 -8.31 16.05
CA LEU A 28 -3.55 -9.65 16.16
C LEU A 28 -4.36 -10.60 15.28
N VAL A 29 -3.70 -11.22 14.30
CA VAL A 29 -4.28 -12.25 13.44
C VAL A 29 -3.83 -13.61 13.96
N LEU A 30 -4.79 -14.38 14.45
CA LEU A 30 -4.57 -15.73 14.96
C LEU A 30 -5.11 -16.73 13.95
N VAL A 31 -4.30 -17.74 13.59
CA VAL A 31 -4.75 -18.83 12.72
C VAL A 31 -5.01 -20.05 13.59
N THR A 32 -6.25 -20.55 13.62
CA THR A 32 -6.60 -21.76 14.36
C THR A 32 -5.93 -23.00 13.77
N VAL A 33 -5.91 -24.11 14.52
CA VAL A 33 -5.49 -25.42 13.98
C VAL A 33 -6.32 -25.87 12.76
N THR A 34 -7.57 -25.41 12.66
CA THR A 34 -8.46 -25.66 11.50
C THR A 34 -8.22 -24.70 10.33
N GLY A 35 -7.29 -23.75 10.46
CA GLY A 35 -6.94 -22.78 9.42
C GLY A 35 -7.87 -21.57 9.34
N LEU A 36 -8.83 -21.43 10.26
CA LEU A 36 -9.71 -20.26 10.30
C LEU A 36 -8.99 -19.07 10.94
N PRO A 37 -8.97 -17.90 10.29
CA PRO A 37 -8.37 -16.71 10.86
C PRO A 37 -9.34 -16.05 11.85
N LEU A 38 -8.80 -15.66 13.00
CA LEU A 38 -9.45 -14.81 13.99
C LEU A 38 -8.67 -13.50 14.08
N VAL A 39 -9.36 -12.37 13.89
CA VAL A 39 -8.79 -11.04 14.10
C VAL A 39 -9.18 -10.58 15.49
N VAL A 40 -8.21 -10.10 16.26
CA VAL A 40 -8.42 -9.47 17.55
C VAL A 40 -7.89 -8.04 17.46
N LEU A 41 -8.78 -7.08 17.61
CA LEU A 41 -8.46 -5.66 17.60
C LEU A 41 -8.11 -5.15 19.01
N TYR A 42 -7.54 -3.96 19.08
CA TYR A 42 -7.36 -3.26 20.35
C TYR A 42 -8.68 -3.18 21.13
N GLY A 43 -8.66 -3.51 22.41
CA GLY A 43 -9.88 -3.54 23.23
C GLY A 43 -10.46 -4.93 23.42
N GLU A 44 -10.28 -5.82 22.45
CA GLU A 44 -10.89 -7.14 22.44
C GLU A 44 -10.10 -8.15 23.28
N ARG A 45 -10.77 -9.20 23.73
CA ARG A 45 -10.16 -10.31 24.49
C ARG A 45 -9.94 -11.49 23.55
N VAL A 46 -8.73 -12.03 23.56
CA VAL A 46 -8.40 -13.30 22.90
C VAL A 46 -9.10 -14.43 23.66
N ARG A 47 -9.86 -15.26 22.95
CA ARG A 47 -10.33 -16.54 23.51
C ARG A 47 -9.17 -17.53 23.53
N VAL A 48 -9.01 -18.27 24.63
CA VAL A 48 -8.05 -19.36 24.71
C VAL A 48 -8.49 -20.47 23.77
N ALA A 49 -7.67 -20.79 22.76
CA ALA A 49 -7.90 -21.86 21.80
C ALA A 49 -6.55 -22.39 21.27
N GLU A 50 -6.58 -23.53 20.58
CA GLU A 50 -5.41 -24.06 19.86
C GLU A 50 -5.21 -23.28 18.56
N TYR A 51 -4.24 -22.38 18.59
CA TYR A 51 -3.77 -21.65 17.42
C TYR A 51 -2.48 -22.31 16.90
N ARG A 52 -2.19 -22.14 15.60
CA ARG A 52 -0.93 -22.57 14.99
C ARG A 52 0.10 -21.45 14.93
N HIS A 53 -0.34 -20.25 14.54
CA HIS A 53 0.51 -19.08 14.35
C HIS A 53 -0.24 -17.80 14.69
N ALA A 54 0.52 -16.76 15.04
CA ALA A 54 0.04 -15.42 15.29
C ALA A 54 0.85 -14.40 14.48
N HIS A 55 0.15 -13.44 13.87
CA HIS A 55 0.76 -12.27 13.24
C HIS A 55 0.29 -11.00 13.94
N LEU A 56 1.21 -10.16 14.35
CA LEU A 56 0.89 -8.81 14.79
C LEU A 56 0.97 -7.89 13.56
N VAL A 57 -0.14 -7.23 13.24
CA VAL A 57 -0.29 -6.42 12.04
C VAL A 57 -0.52 -4.96 12.43
N ASP A 58 0.22 -4.06 11.80
CA ASP A 58 0.00 -2.62 11.88
C ASP A 58 -1.25 -2.25 11.07
N VAL A 59 -2.21 -1.59 11.74
CA VAL A 59 -3.46 -1.11 11.16
C VAL A 59 -3.61 0.42 11.33
N ALA A 60 -2.55 1.10 11.75
CA ALA A 60 -2.49 2.56 11.77
C ALA A 60 -2.42 3.13 10.35
N GLY A 61 -2.71 4.42 10.23
CA GLY A 61 -2.54 5.16 8.99
C GLY A 61 -1.07 5.52 8.78
N HIS A 62 -0.56 5.30 7.58
CA HIS A 62 0.82 5.61 7.20
C HIS A 62 0.87 6.39 5.90
N GLU A 63 1.76 7.37 5.82
CA GLU A 63 2.09 8.06 4.57
C GLU A 63 3.16 7.28 3.81
N LEU A 64 2.90 7.05 2.53
CA LEU A 64 3.83 6.41 1.62
C LEU A 64 4.23 7.34 0.50
N ARG A 65 5.43 7.10 -0.03
CA ARG A 65 5.95 7.82 -1.19
C ARG A 65 6.69 6.87 -2.10
N MET A 66 6.46 6.95 -3.40
CA MET A 66 7.21 6.16 -4.37
C MET A 66 7.52 6.96 -5.63
N ALA A 67 8.65 6.65 -6.26
CA ALA A 67 9.03 7.20 -7.55
C ALA A 67 8.59 6.28 -8.71
N ALA A 68 8.16 6.86 -9.82
CA ALA A 68 7.83 6.15 -11.04
C ALA A 68 8.29 6.92 -12.28
N ARG A 69 8.59 6.18 -13.35
CA ARG A 69 8.75 6.75 -14.69
C ARG A 69 7.49 6.48 -15.50
N LEU A 70 6.85 7.55 -15.93
CA LEU A 70 5.60 7.49 -16.69
C LEU A 70 5.89 7.87 -18.15
N PRO A 71 5.41 7.10 -19.13
CA PRO A 71 5.60 7.43 -20.53
C PRO A 71 4.88 8.74 -20.87
N THR A 72 5.51 9.58 -21.68
CA THR A 72 4.86 10.71 -22.34
C THR A 72 4.25 10.27 -23.67
N ARG A 73 3.49 11.17 -24.31
CA ARG A 73 3.10 11.04 -25.72
C ARG A 73 4.31 11.14 -26.65
N ASP A 74 5.29 11.96 -26.28
CA ASP A 74 6.54 12.12 -27.01
C ASP A 74 7.37 10.82 -27.00
N PRO A 75 7.72 10.25 -28.18
CA PRO A 75 8.53 9.05 -28.25
C PRO A 75 9.90 9.24 -27.58
N GLY A 76 10.31 8.28 -26.75
CA GLY A 76 11.63 8.30 -26.12
C GLY A 76 11.76 9.23 -24.91
N LEU A 77 10.67 9.84 -24.45
CA LEU A 77 10.62 10.64 -23.22
C LEU A 77 9.72 9.97 -22.16
N ALA A 78 9.99 10.29 -20.90
CA ALA A 78 9.20 9.85 -19.75
C ALA A 78 9.18 10.94 -18.68
N PHE A 79 8.01 11.16 -18.08
CA PHE A 79 7.91 11.95 -16.85
C PHE A 79 8.58 11.21 -15.69
N ALA A 80 9.42 11.91 -14.94
CA ALA A 80 9.83 11.51 -13.60
C ALA A 80 8.71 11.94 -12.65
N ALA A 81 8.04 10.98 -12.03
CA ALA A 81 6.90 11.24 -11.16
C ALA A 81 7.17 10.77 -9.73
N THR A 82 6.76 11.58 -8.76
CA THR A 82 6.69 11.21 -7.35
C THR A 82 5.22 11.07 -6.96
N ILE A 83 4.88 9.92 -6.36
CA ILE A 83 3.52 9.61 -5.88
C ILE A 83 3.56 9.56 -4.36
N GLY A 84 2.81 10.44 -3.71
CA GLY A 84 2.48 10.40 -2.29
C GLY A 84 1.04 9.91 -2.07
N PHE A 85 0.79 9.16 -1.00
CA PHE A 85 -0.55 8.73 -0.61
C PHE A 85 -0.55 8.23 0.83
N SER A 86 -1.68 8.34 1.52
CA SER A 86 -1.91 7.66 2.79
C SER A 86 -2.48 6.26 2.57
N CYS A 87 -2.14 5.34 3.46
CA CYS A 87 -2.68 3.99 3.45
C CYS A 87 -2.94 3.49 4.86
N GLN A 88 -3.92 2.59 4.98
CA GLN A 88 -4.27 1.93 6.22
C GLN A 88 -4.71 0.50 5.93
N VAL A 89 -4.22 -0.47 6.71
CA VAL A 89 -4.69 -1.86 6.62
C VAL A 89 -6.12 -1.95 7.13
N THR A 90 -7.04 -2.42 6.28
CA THR A 90 -8.45 -2.66 6.62
C THR A 90 -8.79 -4.14 6.75
N ASN A 91 -7.99 -5.01 6.12
CA ASN A 91 -8.11 -6.47 6.28
C ASN A 91 -6.76 -7.07 6.70
N PRO A 92 -6.48 -7.16 8.01
CA PRO A 92 -5.20 -7.67 8.50
C PRO A 92 -5.00 -9.16 8.18
N VAL A 93 -6.09 -9.94 8.02
CA VAL A 93 -6.00 -11.34 7.59
C VAL A 93 -5.37 -11.43 6.22
N MET A 94 -5.88 -10.67 5.25
CA MET A 94 -5.34 -10.67 3.89
C MET A 94 -3.88 -10.23 3.86
N VAL A 95 -3.49 -9.24 4.67
CA VAL A 95 -2.09 -8.79 4.77
C VAL A 95 -1.20 -9.91 5.28
N ALA A 96 -1.60 -10.56 6.37
CA ALA A 96 -0.85 -11.66 6.97
C ALA A 96 -0.74 -12.88 6.02
N THR A 97 -1.84 -13.28 5.38
CA THR A 97 -1.85 -14.45 4.48
C THR A 97 -1.13 -14.19 3.15
N SER A 98 -1.16 -12.94 2.66
CA SER A 98 -0.44 -12.55 1.45
C SER A 98 1.05 -12.27 1.71
N GLY A 99 1.47 -12.23 2.98
CA GLY A 99 2.86 -11.97 3.36
C GLY A 99 3.37 -10.62 2.87
N ILE A 100 2.53 -9.58 2.90
CA ILE A 100 2.94 -8.24 2.44
C ILE A 100 3.93 -7.67 3.46
N ARG A 101 5.20 -7.57 3.06
CA ARG A 101 6.31 -7.02 3.86
C ARG A 101 6.79 -5.64 3.41
N ASP A 102 6.43 -5.26 2.19
CA ASP A 102 6.71 -3.94 1.62
C ASP A 102 5.43 -3.41 0.98
N THR A 103 4.75 -2.51 1.70
CA THR A 103 3.47 -1.96 1.27
C THR A 103 3.58 -1.16 -0.04
N ALA A 104 4.62 -0.35 -0.19
CA ALA A 104 4.85 0.42 -1.41
C ALA A 104 5.09 -0.52 -2.60
N ALA A 105 5.95 -1.55 -2.46
CA ALA A 105 6.19 -2.52 -3.52
C ALA A 105 4.93 -3.30 -3.90
N ALA A 106 4.08 -3.67 -2.93
CA ALA A 106 2.82 -4.37 -3.18
C ALA A 106 1.81 -3.51 -3.97
N LEU A 107 1.75 -2.20 -3.70
CA LEU A 107 0.81 -1.28 -4.35
C LEU A 107 1.32 -0.73 -5.69
N ARG A 108 2.64 -0.64 -5.87
CA ARG A 108 3.29 -0.01 -7.02
C ARG A 108 2.78 -0.49 -8.38
N PRO A 109 2.65 -1.81 -8.66
CA PRO A 109 2.25 -2.27 -9.99
C PRO A 109 0.88 -1.72 -10.42
N ARG A 110 -0.08 -1.66 -9.49
CA ARG A 110 -1.44 -1.20 -9.77
C ARG A 110 -1.51 0.31 -9.94
N LEU A 111 -0.88 1.08 -9.05
CA LEU A 111 -0.83 2.54 -9.14
C LEU A 111 -0.10 2.99 -10.41
N VAL A 112 1.07 2.42 -10.69
CA VAL A 112 1.85 2.74 -11.89
C VAL A 112 1.08 2.39 -13.16
N LYS A 113 0.31 1.29 -13.18
CA LYS A 113 -0.52 0.94 -14.36
C LYS A 113 -1.55 2.03 -14.67
N ILE A 114 -2.25 2.53 -13.67
CA ILE A 114 -3.26 3.61 -13.83
C ILE A 114 -2.58 4.88 -14.35
N LEU A 115 -1.51 5.30 -13.68
CA LEU A 115 -0.77 6.52 -14.04
C LEU A 115 -0.16 6.44 -15.44
N ARG A 116 0.38 5.27 -15.82
CA ARG A 116 0.92 5.05 -17.17
C ARG A 116 -0.15 5.13 -18.26
N GLN A 117 -1.39 4.74 -17.98
CA GLN A 117 -2.48 4.86 -18.96
C GLN A 117 -2.83 6.33 -19.19
N THR A 118 -2.93 7.12 -18.12
CA THR A 118 -3.23 8.54 -18.20
C THR A 118 -2.08 9.35 -18.82
N ALA A 119 -0.84 9.13 -18.38
CA ALA A 119 0.32 9.94 -18.79
C ALA A 119 0.64 9.89 -20.30
N ARG A 120 0.31 8.79 -20.99
CA ARG A 120 0.56 8.62 -22.43
C ARG A 120 -0.16 9.61 -23.32
N HIS A 121 -1.17 10.30 -22.80
CA HIS A 121 -1.96 11.26 -23.53
C HIS A 121 -1.35 12.67 -23.56
N TYR A 122 -0.27 12.90 -22.80
CA TYR A 122 0.30 14.23 -22.58
C TYR A 122 1.75 14.33 -23.07
N GLU A 123 2.08 15.47 -23.68
CA GLU A 123 3.44 15.80 -24.11
C GLU A 123 4.20 16.48 -22.97
N LYS A 124 5.52 16.62 -23.11
CA LYS A 124 6.33 17.29 -22.07
C LYS A 124 5.87 18.73 -21.77
N ALA A 125 5.32 19.43 -22.77
CA ALA A 125 4.83 20.79 -22.64
C ALA A 125 3.58 20.88 -21.77
N ASP A 126 2.83 19.78 -21.66
CA ASP A 126 1.57 19.69 -20.93
C ASP A 126 1.78 19.19 -19.49
N ALA A 127 2.98 19.27 -18.94
CA ALA A 127 3.32 18.67 -17.63
C ALA A 127 2.33 19.06 -16.52
N ALA A 128 1.95 20.34 -16.43
CA ALA A 128 0.98 20.81 -15.43
C ALA A 128 -0.43 20.20 -15.63
N VAL A 129 -0.86 20.05 -16.88
CA VAL A 129 -2.16 19.44 -17.21
C VAL A 129 -2.13 17.94 -16.95
N ALA A 130 -1.02 17.29 -17.29
CA ALA A 130 -0.78 15.87 -17.02
C ALA A 130 -0.81 15.59 -15.52
N GLU A 131 -0.14 16.41 -14.70
CA GLU A 131 -0.15 16.29 -13.25
C GLU A 131 -1.58 16.34 -12.68
N LEU A 132 -2.38 17.32 -13.09
CA LEU A 132 -3.78 17.42 -12.68
C LEU A 132 -4.58 16.18 -13.07
N ALA A 133 -4.43 15.70 -14.32
CA ALA A 133 -5.12 14.52 -14.81
C ALA A 133 -4.72 13.24 -14.07
N LEU A 134 -3.44 13.11 -13.69
CA LEU A 134 -2.93 11.99 -12.91
C LEU A 134 -3.52 11.97 -11.50
N ASN A 135 -3.59 13.13 -10.84
CA ASN A 135 -4.25 13.26 -9.54
C ASN A 135 -5.74 12.86 -9.63
N CYS A 136 -6.48 13.40 -10.61
CA CYS A 136 -7.88 13.01 -10.83
C CYS A 136 -8.07 11.52 -11.14
N ALA A 137 -7.10 10.88 -11.82
CA ALA A 137 -7.17 9.45 -12.12
C ALA A 137 -7.00 8.59 -10.85
N LEU A 138 -6.18 9.03 -9.90
CA LEU A 138 -6.00 8.34 -8.61
C LEU A 138 -7.15 8.61 -7.63
N ASP A 139 -7.76 9.81 -7.65
CA ASP A 139 -8.93 10.11 -6.79
C ASP A 139 -10.13 9.21 -7.09
N ARG A 140 -10.24 8.74 -8.34
CA ARG A 140 -11.29 7.78 -8.74
C ARG A 140 -10.98 6.36 -8.29
N TYR A 141 -9.77 6.11 -7.79
CA TYR A 141 -9.32 4.81 -7.37
C TYR A 141 -9.52 4.64 -5.86
N TYR A 142 -10.64 4.01 -5.49
CA TYR A 142 -10.91 3.62 -4.11
C TYR A 142 -10.50 2.16 -3.87
N GLY A 143 -9.41 1.97 -3.12
CA GLY A 143 -9.13 0.80 -2.28
C GLY A 143 -9.03 -0.58 -2.96
N ASN A 144 -7.95 -1.31 -2.68
CA ASN A 144 -7.96 -2.76 -2.80
C ASN A 144 -8.56 -3.37 -1.52
N SER A 145 -9.08 -4.60 -1.58
CA SER A 145 -9.87 -5.24 -0.50
C SER A 145 -9.19 -5.34 0.87
N ALA A 146 -7.86 -5.13 0.96
CA ALA A 146 -7.08 -5.25 2.19
C ALA A 146 -6.55 -3.94 2.78
N MET A 147 -6.48 -2.88 1.98
CA MET A 147 -5.92 -1.60 2.39
C MET A 147 -6.76 -0.46 1.83
N ARG A 148 -7.13 0.45 2.72
CA ARG A 148 -7.69 1.75 2.34
C ARG A 148 -6.53 2.63 1.91
N LEU A 149 -6.65 3.24 0.73
CA LEU A 149 -5.73 4.26 0.25
C LEU A 149 -6.47 5.61 0.21
N GLY A 150 -5.75 6.70 0.42
CA GLY A 150 -6.30 8.06 0.40
C GLY A 150 -5.23 9.11 0.14
N GLU A 151 -5.66 10.37 0.07
CA GLU A 151 -4.79 11.56 0.00
C GLU A 151 -3.70 11.43 -1.06
N PHE A 152 -4.10 11.01 -2.26
CA PHE A 152 -3.16 10.86 -3.36
C PHE A 152 -2.62 12.22 -3.77
N THR A 153 -1.32 12.27 -4.05
CA THR A 153 -0.65 13.40 -4.65
C THR A 153 0.36 12.88 -5.65
N VAL A 154 0.29 13.37 -6.89
CA VAL A 154 1.28 13.10 -7.93
C VAL A 154 1.94 14.42 -8.28
N THR A 155 3.28 14.44 -8.25
CA THR A 155 4.09 15.55 -8.74
C THR A 155 4.99 15.08 -9.88
N LEU A 156 5.13 15.90 -10.92
CA LEU A 156 6.05 15.65 -12.02
C LEU A 156 7.33 16.45 -11.82
N ASP A 157 8.42 15.75 -11.50
CA ASP A 157 9.72 16.34 -11.17
C ASP A 157 10.52 16.76 -12.42
N GLY A 158 10.03 16.40 -13.62
CA GLY A 158 10.65 16.72 -14.90
C GLY A 158 10.45 15.63 -15.95
N VAL A 159 11.21 15.71 -17.05
CA VAL A 159 11.19 14.73 -18.13
C VAL A 159 12.59 14.18 -18.36
N GLU A 160 12.68 12.86 -18.45
CA GLU A 160 13.91 12.11 -18.68
C GLU A 160 13.82 11.34 -20.01
N ARG A 161 14.98 10.94 -20.56
CA ARG A 161 15.01 9.99 -21.67
C ARG A 161 14.51 8.62 -21.20
N ALA A 162 13.56 8.05 -21.93
CA ALA A 162 13.14 6.68 -21.71
C ALA A 162 14.28 5.72 -22.11
N PRO A 163 14.53 4.63 -21.34
CA PRO A 163 15.44 3.59 -21.76
C PRO A 163 14.97 2.97 -23.09
N ARG A 164 15.93 2.70 -23.98
CA ARG A 164 15.70 2.05 -25.28
C ARG A 164 15.18 0.62 -25.12
#